data_AF-A0A0L0VLL7-F1
#
_entry.id   AF-A0A0L0VLL7-F1
#
_cell.length_a   1.000
_cell.length_b   1.000
_cell.length_c   1.000
_cell.angle_alpha   90.00
_cell.angle_beta   90.00
_cell.angle_gamma   90.00
#
_symmetry.space_group_name_H-M   'P 1'
#
loop_
_entity.id
_entity.type
_entity.pdbx_description
1 polymer ?
#
loop_
_entity_poly.entity_id
_entity_poly.type
_entity_poly.pdbx_seq_one_letter_code
_entity_poly.pdbx_strand_id
1 'polypeptide(L)'
;MAGTMQTDPLTNTTKPSTDATITVRVIKSFEYRNSKNLVLHHIDLETTSIDELLTLCLQQISSAPGWKTFQNVALDTFKLYSKAHGSKTTNLIINLDHDDWILEDRSKSLSDYELENESEVSLFNRASYEAFKLNPQQKW
;
A
#
# COMPACT_ATOMS: atom_id res chain seq x y z
N MET A 1 -32.81 19.05 29.41
CA MET A 1 -31.38 19.09 29.03
C MET A 1 -30.95 17.67 28.66
N ALA A 2 -31.02 17.30 27.39
CA ALA A 2 -30.43 16.06 26.89
C ALA A 2 -29.62 16.44 25.65
N GLY A 3 -28.30 16.53 25.82
CA GLY A 3 -27.38 16.83 24.73
C GLY A 3 -27.30 15.62 23.81
N THR A 4 -27.73 15.78 22.57
CA THR A 4 -27.50 14.80 21.50
C THR A 4 -26.01 14.79 21.17
N MET A 5 -25.36 13.64 21.37
CA MET A 5 -24.00 13.38 20.89
C MET A 5 -24.03 13.31 19.37
N GLN A 6 -23.54 14.37 18.72
CA GLN A 6 -23.35 14.45 17.28
C GLN A 6 -22.05 13.71 16.96
N THR A 7 -22.14 12.47 16.49
CA THR A 7 -20.99 11.74 15.93
C THR A 7 -20.72 12.33 14.55
N ASP A 8 -19.75 13.23 14.45
CA ASP A 8 -19.25 13.68 13.16
C ASP A 8 -18.80 12.46 12.34
N PRO A 9 -19.30 12.25 11.11
CA PRO A 9 -18.82 11.17 10.28
C PRO A 9 -17.36 11.42 9.95
N LEU A 10 -16.50 10.44 10.26
CA LEU A 10 -15.10 10.43 9.85
C LEU A 10 -15.06 10.69 8.32
N THR A 11 -14.23 11.64 7.89
CA THR A 11 -14.19 12.14 6.51
C THR A 11 -13.96 10.99 5.49
N ASN A 12 -13.44 9.85 5.93
CA ASN A 12 -13.23 8.66 5.10
C ASN A 12 -14.52 7.96 4.62
N THR A 13 -15.66 8.19 5.27
CA THR A 13 -16.96 7.55 4.90
C THR A 13 -17.73 8.37 3.86
N THR A 14 -17.20 9.51 3.40
CA THR A 14 -17.93 10.44 2.52
C THR A 14 -17.82 10.13 1.03
N LYS A 15 -16.82 9.33 0.61
CA LYS A 15 -16.71 8.82 -0.76
C LYS A 15 -17.24 7.39 -0.85
N PRO A 16 -17.92 7.03 -1.95
CA PRO A 16 -18.33 5.65 -2.15
C PRO A 16 -17.11 4.74 -2.27
N SER A 17 -17.19 3.50 -1.76
CA SER A 17 -16.13 2.49 -1.87
C SER A 17 -15.72 2.21 -3.33
N THR A 18 -16.56 2.57 -4.28
CA THR A 18 -16.34 2.41 -5.72
C THR A 18 -15.52 3.56 -6.35
N ASP A 19 -15.21 4.63 -5.62
CA ASP A 19 -14.42 5.79 -6.08
C ASP A 19 -13.36 6.20 -5.04
N ALA A 20 -12.47 5.26 -4.74
CA ALA A 20 -11.41 5.45 -3.77
C ALA A 20 -10.14 6.04 -4.38
N THR A 21 -9.36 6.73 -3.55
CA THR A 21 -7.97 7.08 -3.82
C THR A 21 -7.04 6.20 -2.97
N ILE A 22 -6.09 5.51 -3.59
CA ILE A 22 -5.12 4.64 -2.91
C ILE A 22 -3.72 5.14 -3.18
N THR A 23 -2.89 5.22 -2.14
CA THR A 23 -1.47 5.54 -2.27
C THR A 23 -0.63 4.27 -2.20
N VAL A 24 0.08 3.98 -3.28
CA VAL A 24 1.01 2.85 -3.38
C VAL A 24 2.44 3.36 -3.20
N ARG A 25 3.05 3.05 -2.06
CA ARG A 25 4.48 3.28 -1.76
C ARG A 25 5.30 2.20 -2.47
N VAL A 26 5.81 2.53 -3.65
CA VAL A 26 6.64 1.59 -4.43
C VAL A 26 8.05 1.60 -3.87
N ILE A 27 8.51 0.47 -3.34
CA ILE A 27 9.83 0.32 -2.75
C ILE A 27 10.77 -0.32 -3.76
N LYS A 28 11.80 0.42 -4.15
CA LYS A 28 12.88 -0.07 -5.00
C LYS A 28 13.96 -0.79 -4.19
N SER A 29 14.27 -0.29 -2.99
CA SER A 29 15.31 -0.89 -2.15
C SER A 29 15.04 -0.63 -0.67
N PHE A 30 15.03 -1.71 0.10
CA PHE A 30 14.91 -1.65 1.55
C PHE A 30 16.16 -1.07 2.22
N GLU A 31 17.34 -1.56 1.83
CA GLU A 31 18.63 -1.17 2.41
C GLU A 31 18.91 0.33 2.25
N TYR A 32 18.64 0.88 1.06
CA TYR A 32 18.84 2.31 0.77
C TYR A 32 17.60 3.16 1.07
N ARG A 33 16.52 2.55 1.59
CA ARG A 33 15.21 3.21 1.83
C ARG A 33 14.67 3.98 0.62
N ASN A 34 14.91 3.44 -0.58
CA ASN A 34 14.48 4.05 -1.83
C ASN A 34 13.02 3.67 -2.12
N SER A 35 12.12 4.64 -2.01
CA SER A 35 10.70 4.47 -2.35
C SER A 35 10.13 5.71 -3.02
N LYS A 36 9.01 5.54 -3.72
CA LYS A 36 8.26 6.61 -4.36
C LYS A 36 6.76 6.31 -4.30
N ASN A 37 5.95 7.33 -4.05
CA ASN A 37 4.49 7.18 -3.98
C ASN A 37 3.88 7.26 -5.39
N LEU A 38 3.06 6.27 -5.73
CA LEU A 38 2.14 6.27 -6.85
C LEU A 38 0.73 6.44 -6.29
N VAL A 39 0.04 7.53 -6.67
CA VAL A 39 -1.34 7.77 -6.24
C VAL A 39 -2.27 7.32 -7.36
N LEU A 40 -3.20 6.42 -7.03
CA LEU A 40 -4.22 5.91 -7.93
C LEU A 40 -5.57 6.47 -7.51
N HIS A 41 -6.35 6.95 -8.47
CA HIS A 41 -7.69 7.50 -8.28
C HIS A 41 -8.72 6.63 -8.98
N HIS A 42 -9.99 6.77 -8.60
CA HIS A 42 -11.11 6.06 -9.21
C HIS A 42 -10.97 4.54 -9.12
N ILE A 43 -10.53 4.07 -7.95
CA ILE A 43 -10.40 2.63 -7.67
C ILE A 43 -11.69 2.13 -7.04
N ASP A 44 -12.26 1.08 -7.61
CA ASP A 44 -13.38 0.37 -7.01
C ASP A 44 -12.84 -0.69 -6.03
N LEU A 45 -12.99 -0.43 -4.73
CA LEU A 45 -12.44 -1.29 -3.68
C LEU A 45 -13.15 -2.65 -3.59
N GLU A 46 -14.40 -2.74 -4.03
CA GLU A 46 -15.21 -3.96 -3.92
C GLU A 46 -14.93 -4.93 -5.06
N THR A 47 -14.59 -4.42 -6.24
CA THR A 47 -14.37 -5.26 -7.43
C THR A 47 -12.91 -5.40 -7.82
N THR A 48 -12.06 -4.41 -7.54
CA THR A 48 -10.65 -4.45 -7.96
C THR A 48 -9.91 -5.50 -7.14
N SER A 49 -9.33 -6.49 -7.81
CA SER A 49 -8.48 -7.51 -7.20
C SER A 49 -7.04 -7.00 -7.00
N ILE A 50 -6.25 -7.71 -6.18
CA ILE A 50 -4.83 -7.40 -5.99
C ILE A 50 -4.02 -7.56 -7.29
N ASP A 51 -4.38 -8.54 -8.12
CA ASP A 51 -3.76 -8.73 -9.44
C ASP A 51 -4.03 -7.57 -10.40
N GLU A 52 -5.26 -7.07 -10.42
CA GLU A 52 -5.62 -5.89 -11.21
C GLU A 52 -4.90 -4.66 -10.67
N LEU A 53 -4.85 -4.46 -9.35
CA LEU A 53 -4.09 -3.37 -8.74
C LEU A 53 -2.61 -3.43 -9.11
N LEU A 54 -1.98 -4.62 -9.09
CA LEU A 54 -0.59 -4.77 -9.51
C LEU A 54 -0.43 -4.36 -10.98
N THR A 55 -1.32 -4.85 -11.85
CA THR A 55 -1.28 -4.56 -13.28
C THR A 55 -1.36 -3.06 -13.55
N LEU A 56 -2.28 -2.37 -12.87
CA LEU A 56 -2.40 -0.90 -12.93
C LEU A 56 -1.11 -0.21 -12.48
N CYS A 57 -0.53 -0.65 -11.36
CA CYS A 57 0.73 -0.08 -10.86
C CYS A 57 1.87 -0.25 -11.86
N LEU A 58 2.06 -1.45 -12.40
CA LEU A 58 3.11 -1.75 -13.37
C LEU A 58 2.94 -0.92 -14.65
N GLN A 59 1.72 -0.79 -15.17
CA GLN A 59 1.43 0.05 -16.33
C GLN A 59 1.80 1.53 -16.10
N GLN A 60 1.47 2.08 -14.93
CA GLN A 60 1.82 3.46 -14.57
C GLN A 60 3.34 3.64 -14.42
N ILE A 61 4.03 2.68 -13.79
CA ILE A 61 5.49 2.69 -13.61
C ILE A 61 6.21 2.61 -14.96
N SER A 62 5.70 1.79 -15.90
CA SER A 62 6.29 1.65 -17.23
C SER A 62 6.07 2.86 -18.14
N SER A 63 4.94 3.56 -18.00
CA SER A 63 4.57 4.67 -18.90
C SER A 63 5.13 6.04 -18.48
N ALA A 64 5.25 6.31 -17.18
CA ALA A 64 5.59 7.65 -16.70
C ALA A 64 7.11 7.89 -16.58
N PRO A 65 7.68 8.96 -17.17
CA PRO A 65 9.13 9.22 -17.20
C PRO A 65 9.80 9.25 -15.82
N GLY A 66 9.08 9.74 -14.80
CA GLY A 66 9.57 9.82 -13.43
C GLY A 66 9.77 8.47 -12.73
N TRP A 67 9.45 7.36 -13.38
CA TRP A 67 9.53 6.01 -12.83
C TRP A 67 10.62 5.14 -13.46
N LYS A 68 11.44 5.69 -14.37
CA LYS A 68 12.50 4.98 -15.10
C LYS A 68 13.41 4.13 -14.20
N THR A 69 13.72 4.59 -12.99
CA THR A 69 14.59 3.88 -12.04
C THR A 69 13.91 2.70 -11.33
N PHE A 70 12.59 2.59 -11.40
CA PHE A 70 11.76 1.54 -10.78
C PHE A 70 11.33 0.46 -11.78
N GLN A 71 11.41 0.72 -13.10
CA GLN A 71 10.94 -0.20 -14.15
C GLN A 71 11.66 -1.56 -14.17
N ASN A 72 12.89 -1.63 -13.67
CA ASN A 72 13.68 -2.86 -13.61
C ASN A 72 13.53 -3.61 -12.26
N VAL A 73 12.64 -3.15 -11.38
CA VAL A 73 12.38 -3.80 -10.09
C VAL A 73 11.29 -4.85 -10.30
N ALA A 74 11.55 -6.10 -9.89
CA ALA A 74 10.58 -7.18 -9.94
C ALA A 74 9.52 -7.04 -8.83
N LEU A 75 8.59 -6.09 -9.00
CA LEU A 75 7.52 -5.80 -8.05
C LEU A 75 6.43 -6.88 -8.14
N ASP A 76 6.12 -7.53 -7.01
CA ASP A 76 5.23 -8.69 -6.98
C ASP A 76 4.33 -8.77 -5.73
N THR A 77 4.63 -7.99 -4.69
CA THR A 77 4.00 -8.14 -3.37
C THR A 77 3.48 -6.81 -2.84
N PHE A 78 2.25 -6.83 -2.33
CA PHE A 78 1.68 -5.72 -1.56
C PHE A 78 1.67 -6.01 -0.07
N LYS A 79 1.83 -4.94 0.73
CA LYS A 79 1.65 -4.97 2.19
C LYS A 79 0.94 -3.70 2.66
N LEU A 80 -0.02 -3.81 3.57
CA LEU A 80 -0.61 -2.63 4.22
C LEU A 80 0.49 -1.85 4.95
N TYR A 81 0.52 -0.52 4.77
CA TYR A 81 1.51 0.32 5.42
C TYR A 81 1.14 0.61 6.88
N SER A 82 -0.13 0.88 7.14
CA SER A 82 -0.70 1.12 8.45
C SER A 82 -2.15 0.67 8.50
N LYS A 83 -2.63 0.31 9.70
CA LYS A 83 -4.05 0.20 10.01
C LYS A 83 -4.42 1.32 11.00
N ALA A 84 -5.67 1.78 10.96
CA ALA A 84 -6.17 2.72 11.98
C ALA A 84 -5.93 2.12 13.38
N HIS A 85 -5.32 2.87 14.29
CA HIS A 85 -4.93 2.44 15.64
C HIS A 85 -3.75 1.44 15.75
N GLY A 86 -3.08 1.10 14.65
CA GLY A 86 -1.84 0.30 14.66
C GLY A 86 -0.61 1.11 15.10
N SER A 87 0.34 0.46 15.78
CA SER A 87 1.61 1.08 16.14
C SER A 87 2.37 1.52 14.88
N LYS A 88 2.81 2.78 14.84
CA LYS A 88 3.71 3.28 13.79
C LYS A 88 4.99 2.45 13.82
N THR A 89 5.40 1.92 12.67
CA THR A 89 6.64 1.15 12.57
C THR A 89 7.85 2.05 12.87
N THR A 90 8.85 1.50 13.55
CA THR A 90 10.16 2.16 13.75
C THR A 90 11.00 2.16 12.48
N ASN A 91 10.68 1.29 11.51
CA ASN A 91 11.41 1.20 10.25
C ASN A 91 10.74 2.04 9.15
N LEU A 92 11.44 3.09 8.72
CA LEU A 92 10.89 4.11 7.82
C LEU A 92 10.53 3.60 6.41
N ILE A 93 11.09 2.45 5.99
CA ILE A 93 10.82 1.91 4.66
C ILE A 93 9.60 0.98 4.66
N ILE A 94 9.52 0.04 5.62
CA ILE A 94 8.42 -0.93 5.73
C ILE A 94 8.29 -1.45 7.16
N ASN A 95 7.08 -1.80 7.58
CA ASN A 95 6.87 -2.55 8.82
C ASN A 95 7.40 -3.98 8.68
N LEU A 96 8.24 -4.45 9.62
CA LEU A 96 8.80 -5.82 9.62
C LEU A 96 8.10 -6.78 10.59
N ASP A 97 7.23 -6.25 11.45
CA ASP A 97 6.63 -6.96 12.59
C ASP A 97 5.27 -7.59 12.25
N HIS A 98 4.60 -7.09 11.21
CA HIS A 98 3.27 -7.54 10.77
C HIS A 98 3.30 -8.21 9.40
N ASP A 99 3.79 -9.45 9.28
CA ASP A 99 3.72 -10.20 8.02
C ASP A 99 2.27 -10.55 7.63
N ASP A 100 1.37 -10.60 8.62
CA ASP A 100 -0.07 -10.81 8.42
C ASP A 100 -0.73 -9.68 7.62
N TRP A 101 -0.05 -8.56 7.41
CA TRP A 101 -0.50 -7.44 6.57
C TRP A 101 -0.12 -7.60 5.10
N ILE A 102 0.53 -8.69 4.71
CA ILE A 102 0.84 -8.99 3.32
C ILE A 102 -0.41 -9.52 2.61
N LEU A 103 -0.66 -9.00 1.42
CA LEU A 103 -1.83 -9.34 0.62
C LEU A 103 -1.51 -10.59 -0.24
N GLU A 104 -1.55 -11.77 0.38
CA GLU A 104 -1.09 -13.05 -0.19
C GLU A 104 -2.03 -13.61 -1.28
N ASP A 105 -3.34 -13.62 -1.04
CA ASP A 105 -4.35 -14.06 -2.01
C ASP A 105 -4.64 -12.94 -3.00
N ARG A 106 -4.12 -13.11 -4.22
CA ARG A 106 -4.18 -12.07 -5.25
C ARG A 106 -5.52 -11.95 -5.96
N SER A 107 -6.42 -12.91 -5.71
CA SER A 107 -7.77 -12.95 -6.30
C SER A 107 -8.80 -12.14 -5.50
N LYS A 108 -8.52 -11.87 -4.22
CA LYS A 108 -9.38 -11.08 -3.33
C LYS A 108 -9.43 -9.62 -3.73
N SER A 109 -10.55 -8.97 -3.41
CA SER A 109 -10.73 -7.55 -3.63
C SER A 109 -9.89 -6.71 -2.66
N LEU A 110 -9.81 -5.41 -2.89
CA LEU A 110 -9.15 -4.49 -1.95
C LEU A 110 -9.94 -4.38 -0.63
N SER A 111 -11.27 -4.39 -0.68
CA SER A 111 -12.12 -4.35 0.52
C SER A 111 -12.00 -5.61 1.37
N ASP A 112 -11.75 -6.79 0.78
CA ASP A 112 -11.48 -8.03 1.52
C ASP A 112 -10.22 -7.95 2.40
N TYR A 113 -9.29 -7.05 2.05
CA TYR A 113 -8.09 -6.73 2.82
C TYR A 113 -8.24 -5.50 3.72
N GLU A 114 -9.48 -5.03 3.92
CA GLU A 114 -9.80 -3.85 4.73
C GLU A 114 -9.15 -2.57 4.19
N LEU A 115 -8.88 -2.48 2.88
CA LEU A 115 -8.52 -1.21 2.28
C LEU A 115 -9.76 -0.33 2.17
N GLU A 116 -9.61 0.90 2.64
CA GLU A 116 -10.58 1.98 2.54
C GLU A 116 -10.04 3.10 1.63
N ASN A 117 -10.88 4.10 1.34
CA ASN A 117 -10.39 5.32 0.72
C ASN A 117 -9.21 5.91 1.52
N GLU A 118 -8.26 6.49 0.80
CA GLU A 118 -6.99 7.04 1.31
C GLU A 118 -6.04 6.03 1.98
N SER A 119 -6.31 4.72 1.84
CA SER A 119 -5.38 3.70 2.34
C SER A 119 -4.01 3.79 1.68
N GLU A 120 -2.99 3.49 2.47
CA GLU A 120 -1.61 3.38 2.03
C GLU A 120 -1.15 1.92 2.02
N VAL A 121 -0.63 1.46 0.88
CA VAL A 121 -0.01 0.15 0.72
C VAL A 121 1.40 0.28 0.17
N SER A 122 2.26 -0.68 0.48
CA SER A 122 3.61 -0.76 -0.05
C SER A 122 3.69 -1.84 -1.13
N LEU A 123 4.32 -1.54 -2.27
CA LEU A 123 4.56 -2.48 -3.37
C LEU A 123 6.06 -2.74 -3.51
N PHE A 124 6.48 -4.00 -3.46
CA PHE A 124 7.89 -4.39 -3.43
C PHE A 124 8.12 -5.79 -4.02
N ASN A 125 9.38 -6.20 -4.07
CA ASN A 125 9.80 -7.56 -4.42
C ASN A 125 9.85 -8.46 -3.16
N ARG A 126 9.14 -9.59 -3.15
CA ARG A 126 9.07 -10.48 -1.97
C ARG A 126 10.43 -10.98 -1.52
N ALA A 127 11.24 -11.47 -2.45
CA ALA A 127 12.54 -12.04 -2.14
C ALA A 127 13.47 -11.01 -1.48
N SER A 128 13.44 -9.76 -1.95
CA SER A 128 14.19 -8.65 -1.37
C SER A 128 13.72 -8.29 0.04
N TYR A 129 12.41 -8.36 0.29
CA TYR A 129 11.83 -8.16 1.62
C TYR A 129 12.30 -9.22 2.62
N GLU A 130 12.19 -10.51 2.25
CA GLU A 130 12.63 -11.62 3.11
C GLU A 130 14.14 -11.54 3.41
N ALA A 131 14.96 -11.25 2.39
CA ALA A 131 16.40 -11.07 2.57
C ALA A 131 16.73 -9.91 3.54
N PHE A 132 16.02 -8.78 3.39
CA PHE A 132 16.19 -7.64 4.28
C PHE A 132 15.70 -7.93 5.70
N LYS A 133 14.62 -8.70 5.86
CA LYS A 133 14.10 -9.11 7.17
C LYS A 133 15.10 -9.97 7.95
N LEU A 134 15.82 -10.86 7.27
CA LEU A 134 16.87 -11.69 7.88
C LEU A 134 18.09 -10.88 8.35
N ASN A 135 18.41 -9.78 7.68
CA ASN A 135 19.53 -8.90 8.03
C ASN A 135 19.19 -7.43 7.73
N PRO A 136 18.45 -6.74 8.61
CA PRO A 136 17.95 -5.40 8.37
C PRO A 136 19.08 -4.37 8.51
N GLN A 137 19.86 -4.20 7.45
CA GLN A 137 20.95 -3.23 7.38
C GLN A 137 20.58 -2.05 6.50
N GLN A 138 20.73 -0.85 7.05
CA GLN A 138 20.60 0.37 6.29
C GLN A 138 21.94 0.74 5.66
N LYS A 139 21.91 1.00 4.35
CA LYS A 139 23.03 1.51 3.57
C LYS A 139 22.81 3.01 3.30
N TRP A 140 23.91 3.74 3.20
CA TRP A 140 23.96 5.18 2.96
C TRP A 140 24.63 5.46 1.61
#